data_AF-T1H9W7-F1
#
_entry.id   AF-T1H9W7-F1
#
_cell.length_a   1.000
_cell.length_b   1.000
_cell.length_c   1.000
_cell.angle_alpha   90.00
_cell.angle_beta   90.00
_cell.angle_gamma   90.00
#
_symmetry.space_group_name_H-M   'P 1'
#
loop_
_entity.id
_entity.type
_entity.pdbx_description
1 polymer ?
#
loop_
_entity_poly.entity_id
_entity_poly.type
_entity_poly.pdbx_seq_one_letter_code
_entity_poly.pdbx_strand_id
1 'polypeptide(L)'
;ERQSTGGDSSHGVLGSTGLIQLERPAWLPAKSKQEQLAHSNQHNRIITSARKREMKEAKQRKKMLQNQLKAEDELANATKIWIQEILPKWQHMKNQKRTQELWWQGIPPCVRGKLWRLALTNDLNITHDLYDICVSRALERLKSAAGSTDSIDEPSKDRDVADREASMELIQLDISRTFPHLCIFQKKGPYYDMLHSLLAAYVCYRPDVGYVQGMSFIAAVLILNMDAPDAFVCFANLLNRPCHRAFYSLDQPLVST
;
A
#
# COMPACT_ATOMS: atom_id res chain seq x y z
N GLU A 1 47.25 -47.04 -34.12
CA GLU A 1 45.95 -47.02 -33.41
C GLU A 1 46.25 -46.90 -31.91
N ARG A 2 45.69 -46.01 -31.10
CA ARG A 2 44.41 -45.30 -31.15
C ARG A 2 44.57 -43.85 -30.67
N GLN A 3 43.82 -42.97 -31.30
CA GLN A 3 43.50 -41.61 -30.86
C GLN A 3 42.70 -41.63 -29.54
N SER A 4 42.84 -40.58 -28.73
CA SER A 4 41.72 -40.07 -27.94
C SER A 4 41.80 -38.55 -27.89
N THR A 5 41.09 -37.96 -28.84
CA THR A 5 40.57 -36.60 -28.84
C THR A 5 39.72 -36.33 -27.61
N GLY A 6 39.77 -35.11 -27.09
CA GLY A 6 38.90 -34.67 -26.00
C GLY A 6 39.12 -33.20 -25.68
N GLY A 7 38.98 -32.33 -26.70
CA GLY A 7 38.78 -30.91 -26.46
C GLY A 7 37.35 -30.73 -25.96
N ASP A 8 37.20 -30.39 -24.68
CA ASP A 8 35.94 -29.91 -24.14
C ASP A 8 36.15 -28.45 -23.70
N SER A 9 35.92 -27.57 -24.66
CA SER A 9 35.77 -26.13 -24.48
C SER A 9 34.47 -25.86 -23.73
N SER A 10 34.45 -26.19 -22.44
CA SER A 10 33.47 -25.65 -21.51
C SER A 10 33.89 -24.21 -21.20
N HIS A 11 33.33 -23.27 -21.95
CA HIS A 11 33.32 -21.85 -21.62
C HIS A 11 32.47 -21.64 -20.35
N GLY A 12 32.93 -22.20 -19.23
CA GLY A 12 32.50 -21.80 -17.92
C GLY A 12 32.94 -20.35 -17.75
N VAL A 13 31.98 -19.44 -17.63
CA VAL A 13 32.23 -18.05 -17.26
C VAL A 13 32.89 -18.09 -15.87
N LEU A 14 34.22 -18.17 -15.86
CA LEU A 14 35.03 -18.06 -14.65
C LEU A 14 34.64 -16.73 -14.02
N GLY A 15 34.07 -16.78 -12.81
CA GLY A 15 33.85 -15.58 -12.02
C GLY A 15 35.15 -14.78 -11.94
N SER A 16 35.07 -13.46 -11.71
CA SER A 16 36.24 -12.57 -11.77
C SER A 16 37.48 -13.03 -10.98
N THR A 17 37.30 -13.88 -9.96
CA THR A 17 38.36 -14.56 -9.21
C THR A 17 39.08 -15.69 -9.98
N GLY A 18 38.40 -16.43 -10.85
CA GLY A 18 38.97 -17.52 -11.66
C GLY A 18 39.78 -17.02 -12.86
N LEU A 19 39.47 -15.84 -13.40
CA LEU A 19 40.26 -15.20 -14.46
C LEU A 19 41.67 -14.77 -13.98
N ILE A 20 41.85 -14.56 -12.67
CA ILE A 20 43.15 -14.21 -12.06
C ILE A 20 44.09 -15.43 -11.98
N GLN A 21 43.55 -16.65 -12.12
CA GLN A 21 44.30 -17.90 -12.03
C GLN A 21 44.78 -18.45 -13.38
N LEU A 22 44.53 -17.76 -14.49
CA LEU A 22 45.02 -18.20 -15.80
C LEU A 22 46.57 -18.14 -15.84
N GLU A 23 47.18 -19.22 -16.32
CA GLU A 23 48.63 -19.27 -16.50
C GLU A 23 49.10 -18.25 -17.55
N ARG A 24 50.27 -17.64 -17.30
CA ARG A 24 50.87 -16.65 -18.21
C ARG A 24 51.12 -17.32 -19.57
N PRO A 25 50.71 -16.73 -20.70
CA PRO A 25 50.97 -17.29 -22.02
C PRO A 25 52.45 -17.53 -22.27
N ALA A 26 52.79 -18.62 -22.96
CA ALA A 26 54.18 -19.08 -23.17
C ALA A 26 55.08 -18.09 -23.93
N TRP A 27 54.50 -17.10 -24.63
CA TRP A 27 55.22 -16.08 -25.40
C TRP A 27 55.61 -14.83 -24.60
N LEU A 28 55.17 -14.71 -23.34
CA LEU A 28 55.59 -13.65 -22.44
C LEU A 28 56.84 -14.08 -21.62
N PRO A 29 57.83 -13.19 -21.42
CA PRO A 29 58.98 -13.48 -20.54
C PRO A 29 58.54 -13.96 -19.16
N ALA A 30 59.35 -14.77 -18.49
CA ALA A 30 59.05 -15.24 -17.13
C ALA A 30 58.86 -14.07 -16.14
N LYS A 31 57.90 -14.19 -15.20
CA LYS A 31 57.72 -13.16 -14.15
C LYS A 31 59.01 -13.05 -13.36
N SER A 32 59.43 -11.83 -13.06
CA SER A 32 60.53 -11.64 -12.11
C SER A 32 60.07 -12.16 -10.73
N LYS A 33 61.01 -12.64 -9.91
CA LYS A 33 60.70 -13.12 -8.55
C LYS A 33 59.95 -12.06 -7.73
N GLN A 34 60.30 -10.79 -7.94
CA GLN A 34 59.67 -9.65 -7.26
C GLN A 34 58.22 -9.41 -7.73
N GLU A 35 57.95 -9.50 -9.04
CA GLU A 35 56.60 -9.38 -9.61
C GLU A 35 55.68 -10.54 -9.15
N GLN A 36 56.22 -11.75 -9.08
CA GLN A 36 55.47 -12.93 -8.62
C GLN A 36 55.08 -12.82 -7.14
N LEU A 37 55.99 -12.33 -6.30
CA LEU A 37 55.71 -12.07 -4.89
C LEU A 37 54.66 -10.97 -4.71
N ALA A 38 54.75 -9.87 -5.48
CA ALA A 38 53.79 -8.78 -5.44
C ALA A 38 52.36 -9.26 -5.84
N HIS A 39 52.25 -10.05 -6.90
CA HIS A 39 50.97 -10.63 -7.32
C HIS A 39 50.39 -11.62 -6.30
N SER A 40 51.23 -12.47 -5.70
CA SER A 40 50.80 -13.38 -4.63
C SER A 40 50.24 -12.59 -3.44
N ASN A 41 50.93 -11.54 -3.01
CA ASN A 41 50.48 -10.66 -1.93
C ASN A 41 49.16 -9.96 -2.30
N GLN A 42 49.02 -9.44 -3.52
CA GLN A 42 47.79 -8.80 -4.01
C GLN A 42 46.61 -9.79 -4.04
N HIS A 43 46.83 -11.01 -4.55
CA HIS A 43 45.82 -12.06 -4.57
C HIS A 43 45.35 -12.43 -3.16
N ASN A 44 46.29 -12.64 -2.23
CA ASN A 44 45.98 -12.92 -0.83
C ASN A 44 45.16 -11.78 -0.18
N ARG A 45 45.47 -10.52 -0.50
CA ARG A 45 44.69 -9.36 -0.03
C ARG A 45 43.27 -9.38 -0.59
N ILE A 46 43.09 -9.66 -1.88
CA ILE A 46 41.77 -9.77 -2.53
C ILE A 46 40.94 -10.87 -1.86
N ILE A 47 41.47 -12.10 -1.75
CA ILE A 47 40.75 -13.23 -1.16
C ILE A 47 40.40 -12.95 0.31
N THR A 48 41.33 -12.40 1.09
CA THR A 48 41.07 -12.08 2.50
C THR A 48 40.01 -10.98 2.65
N SER A 49 40.05 -9.95 1.79
CA SER A 49 39.05 -8.88 1.78
C SER A 49 37.67 -9.39 1.36
N ALA A 50 37.60 -10.29 0.37
CA ALA A 50 36.38 -10.93 -0.09
C ALA A 50 35.74 -11.79 1.01
N ARG A 51 36.52 -12.66 1.66
CA ARG A 51 36.07 -13.47 2.81
C ARG A 51 35.57 -12.61 3.97
N LYS A 52 36.27 -11.50 4.28
CA LYS A 52 35.85 -10.57 5.34
C LYS A 52 34.53 -9.87 5.00
N ARG A 53 34.34 -9.48 3.73
CA ARG A 53 33.09 -8.88 3.25
C ARG A 53 31.93 -9.89 3.30
N GLU A 54 32.14 -11.10 2.81
CA GLU A 54 31.16 -12.17 2.84
C GLU A 54 30.73 -12.53 4.27
N MET A 55 31.69 -12.63 5.21
CA MET A 55 31.38 -12.88 6.63
C MET A 55 30.57 -11.75 7.27
N LYS A 56 30.85 -10.49 6.91
CA LYS A 56 30.06 -9.33 7.37
C LYS A 56 28.64 -9.35 6.79
N GLU A 57 28.50 -9.60 5.50
CA GLU A 57 27.21 -9.72 4.82
C GLU A 57 26.40 -10.89 5.40
N ALA A 58 27.02 -12.06 5.64
CA ALA A 58 26.37 -13.21 6.26
C ALA A 58 25.90 -12.90 7.70
N LYS A 59 26.73 -12.20 8.50
CA LYS A 59 26.34 -11.76 9.85
C LYS A 59 25.17 -10.77 9.81
N GLN A 60 25.17 -9.83 8.87
CA GLN A 60 24.07 -8.87 8.68
C GLN A 60 22.77 -9.58 8.25
N ARG A 61 22.85 -10.50 7.28
CA ARG A 61 21.70 -11.31 6.84
C ARG A 61 21.12 -12.13 7.99
N LYS A 62 21.98 -12.79 8.79
CA LYS A 62 21.55 -13.55 9.98
C LYS A 62 20.84 -12.65 11.01
N LYS A 63 21.38 -11.46 11.27
CA LYS A 63 20.76 -10.49 12.19
C LYS A 63 19.41 -10.00 11.65
N MET A 64 19.31 -9.70 10.36
CA MET A 64 18.06 -9.27 9.72
C MET A 64 16.99 -10.35 9.81
N LEU A 65 17.34 -11.60 9.51
CA LEU A 65 16.44 -12.74 9.62
C LEU A 65 15.96 -12.94 11.06
N GLN A 66 16.86 -12.87 12.04
CA GLN A 66 16.50 -13.00 13.45
C GLN A 66 15.52 -11.90 13.90
N ASN A 67 15.71 -10.66 13.42
CA ASN A 67 14.80 -9.55 13.71
C ASN A 67 13.42 -9.76 13.05
N GLN A 68 13.39 -10.30 11.83
CA GLN A 68 12.13 -10.62 11.13
C GLN A 68 11.34 -11.69 11.87
N LEU A 69 11.99 -12.78 12.27
CA LEU A 69 11.34 -13.85 13.04
C LEU A 69 10.77 -13.33 14.36
N LYS A 70 11.55 -12.51 15.10
CA LYS A 70 11.06 -11.88 16.34
C LYS A 70 9.84 -10.99 16.11
N ALA A 71 9.83 -10.20 15.04
CA ALA A 71 8.70 -9.34 14.70
C ALA A 71 7.46 -10.16 14.28
N GLU A 72 7.65 -11.28 13.59
CA GLU A 72 6.57 -12.20 13.22
C GLU A 72 5.94 -12.85 14.46
N ASP A 73 6.76 -13.33 15.39
CA ASP A 73 6.29 -13.87 16.68
C ASP A 73 5.53 -12.83 17.50
N GLU A 74 6.03 -11.59 17.56
CA GLU A 74 5.37 -10.47 18.23
C GLU A 74 4.01 -10.15 17.58
N LEU A 75 3.95 -10.12 16.24
CA LEU A 75 2.73 -9.89 15.48
C LEU A 75 1.71 -11.03 15.69
N ALA A 76 2.14 -12.28 15.69
CA ALA A 76 1.30 -13.45 15.92
C ALA A 76 0.70 -13.44 17.33
N ASN A 77 1.52 -13.14 18.34
CA ASN A 77 1.07 -13.01 19.72
C ASN A 77 0.07 -11.84 19.88
N ALA A 78 0.38 -10.67 19.32
CA ALA A 78 -0.53 -9.52 19.33
C ALA A 78 -1.87 -9.89 18.67
N THR A 79 -1.84 -10.55 17.52
CA THR A 79 -3.05 -11.01 16.81
C THR A 79 -3.92 -11.91 17.68
N LYS A 80 -3.30 -12.87 18.39
CA LYS A 80 -4.00 -13.75 19.31
C LYS A 80 -4.70 -12.98 20.44
N ILE A 81 -3.99 -12.06 21.10
CA ILE A 81 -4.53 -11.23 22.19
C ILE A 81 -5.70 -10.38 21.67
N TRP A 82 -5.54 -9.73 20.50
CA TRP A 82 -6.60 -8.92 19.91
C TRP A 82 -7.86 -9.72 19.62
N ILE A 83 -7.73 -10.90 19.00
CA ILE A 83 -8.89 -11.72 18.59
C ILE A 83 -9.55 -12.41 19.77
N GLN A 84 -8.76 -12.94 20.72
CA GLN A 84 -9.29 -13.80 21.79
C GLN A 84 -9.66 -13.04 23.06
N GLU A 85 -8.94 -11.96 23.39
CA GLU A 85 -9.12 -11.22 24.64
C GLU A 85 -9.81 -9.87 24.44
N ILE A 86 -9.34 -9.07 23.49
CA ILE A 86 -9.75 -7.65 23.38
C ILE A 86 -11.05 -7.49 22.61
N LEU A 87 -11.13 -7.96 21.35
CA LEU A 87 -12.29 -7.76 20.48
C LEU A 87 -13.61 -8.27 21.08
N PRO A 88 -13.69 -9.47 21.69
CA PRO A 88 -14.94 -9.98 22.25
C PRO A 88 -15.49 -9.13 23.40
N LYS A 89 -14.61 -8.42 24.12
CA LYS A 89 -14.95 -7.59 25.29
C LYS A 89 -14.62 -6.12 25.06
N TRP A 90 -14.74 -5.67 23.81
CA TRP A 90 -14.25 -4.35 23.36
C TRP A 90 -14.64 -3.19 24.28
N GLN A 91 -15.91 -3.12 24.69
CA GLN A 91 -16.41 -2.00 25.50
C GLN A 91 -15.70 -1.87 26.86
N HIS A 92 -15.30 -2.99 27.46
CA HIS A 92 -14.58 -3.01 28.73
C HIS A 92 -13.06 -2.90 28.54
N MET A 93 -12.54 -3.45 27.44
CA MET A 93 -11.09 -3.56 27.19
C MET A 93 -10.48 -2.28 26.59
N LYS A 94 -11.24 -1.47 25.84
CA LYS A 94 -10.72 -0.30 25.10
C LYS A 94 -9.95 0.73 25.95
N ASN A 95 -10.31 0.86 27.22
CA ASN A 95 -9.71 1.83 28.15
C ASN A 95 -8.60 1.23 29.04
N GLN A 96 -8.29 -0.06 28.90
CA GLN A 96 -7.24 -0.67 29.70
C GLN A 96 -5.86 -0.26 29.20
N LYS A 97 -4.95 0.05 30.13
CA LYS A 97 -3.57 0.46 29.82
C LYS A 97 -2.85 -0.56 28.92
N ARG A 98 -2.99 -1.85 29.23
CA ARG A 98 -2.41 -2.95 28.43
C ARG A 98 -2.90 -2.93 26.97
N THR A 99 -4.19 -2.67 26.75
CA THR A 99 -4.77 -2.57 25.41
C THR A 99 -4.26 -1.34 24.67
N GLN A 100 -4.13 -0.20 25.37
CA GLN A 100 -3.59 1.03 24.77
C GLN A 100 -2.11 0.89 24.39
N GLU A 101 -1.29 0.25 25.23
CA GLU A 101 0.11 -0.05 24.92
C GLU A 101 0.22 -0.96 23.69
N LEU A 102 -0.60 -2.01 23.62
CA LEU A 102 -0.63 -2.91 22.47
C LEU A 102 -1.12 -2.20 21.19
N TRP A 103 -2.08 -1.29 21.32
CA TRP A 103 -2.53 -0.44 20.21
C TRP A 103 -1.40 0.46 19.72
N TRP A 104 -0.67 1.09 20.64
CA TRP A 104 0.45 1.98 20.30
C TRP A 104 1.58 1.27 19.54
N GLN A 105 1.79 -0.02 19.80
CA GLN A 105 2.72 -0.86 19.03
C GLN A 105 2.25 -1.14 17.59
N GLY A 106 0.96 -0.95 17.32
CA GLY A 106 0.34 -1.15 16.02
C GLY A 106 -0.69 -2.29 16.04
N ILE A 107 -1.79 -2.07 15.34
CA ILE A 107 -2.85 -3.08 15.20
C ILE A 107 -2.47 -4.06 14.07
N PRO A 108 -2.53 -5.38 14.29
CA PRO A 108 -2.33 -6.38 13.25
C PRO A 108 -3.27 -6.16 12.05
N PRO A 109 -2.79 -6.25 10.79
CA PRO A 109 -3.60 -5.93 9.62
C PRO A 109 -4.96 -6.65 9.56
N CYS A 110 -5.00 -7.95 9.89
CA CYS A 110 -6.23 -8.76 9.88
C CYS A 110 -7.25 -8.39 10.97
N VAL A 111 -6.85 -7.59 11.96
CA VAL A 111 -7.70 -7.13 13.07
C VAL A 111 -8.29 -5.75 12.78
N ARG A 112 -7.61 -4.93 11.97
CA ARG A 112 -7.94 -3.51 11.75
C ARG A 112 -9.39 -3.29 11.34
N GLY A 113 -9.87 -4.00 10.32
CA GLY A 113 -11.25 -3.83 9.85
C GLY A 113 -12.28 -4.04 10.95
N LYS A 114 -12.16 -5.15 11.68
CA LYS A 114 -13.07 -5.49 12.80
C LYS A 114 -13.00 -4.43 13.91
N LEU A 115 -11.79 -4.01 14.27
CA LEU A 115 -11.57 -3.02 15.32
C LEU A 115 -12.08 -1.64 14.92
N TRP A 116 -11.81 -1.19 13.70
CA TRP A 116 -12.22 0.13 13.22
C TRP A 116 -13.74 0.24 13.14
N ARG A 117 -14.45 -0.80 12.72
CA ARG A 117 -15.93 -0.82 12.78
C ARG A 117 -16.45 -0.61 14.21
N LEU A 118 -15.80 -1.22 15.20
CA LEU A 118 -16.17 -1.07 16.61
C LEU A 118 -15.76 0.29 17.21
N ALA A 119 -14.68 0.89 16.73
CA ALA A 119 -14.15 2.16 17.23
C ALA A 119 -14.81 3.39 16.56
N LEU A 120 -15.18 3.26 15.29
CA LEU A 120 -15.83 4.33 14.53
C LEU A 120 -17.32 4.47 14.85
N THR A 121 -17.93 3.39 15.36
CA THR A 121 -19.37 3.23 15.63
C THR A 121 -20.23 3.49 14.39
N ASN A 122 -21.53 3.24 14.49
CA ASN A 122 -22.49 3.51 13.42
C ASN A 122 -23.62 4.40 13.95
N ASP A 123 -23.24 5.58 14.45
CA ASP A 123 -24.17 6.54 15.04
C ASP A 123 -25.17 7.07 14.00
N LEU A 124 -24.82 7.01 12.71
CA LEU A 124 -25.67 7.35 11.58
C LEU A 124 -26.68 6.24 11.19
N ASN A 125 -26.61 5.06 11.80
CA ASN A 125 -27.46 3.90 11.50
C ASN A 125 -27.49 3.53 10.00
N ILE A 126 -26.34 3.64 9.33
CA ILE A 126 -26.21 3.31 7.90
C ILE A 126 -26.25 1.78 7.75
N THR A 127 -27.10 1.30 6.85
CA THR A 127 -27.22 -0.13 6.51
C THR A 127 -26.44 -0.46 5.25
N HIS A 128 -26.12 -1.75 5.04
CA HIS A 128 -25.52 -2.22 3.79
C HIS A 128 -26.46 -2.02 2.60
N ASP A 129 -27.77 -2.21 2.79
CA ASP A 129 -28.77 -1.95 1.74
C ASP A 129 -28.74 -0.48 1.27
N LEU A 130 -28.53 0.47 2.19
CA LEU A 130 -28.40 1.87 1.84
C LEU A 130 -27.18 2.12 0.94
N TYR A 131 -26.06 1.45 1.23
CA TYR A 131 -24.88 1.51 0.38
C TYR A 131 -25.19 1.00 -1.04
N ASP A 132 -25.85 -0.16 -1.15
CA ASP A 132 -26.20 -0.74 -2.46
C ASP A 132 -27.14 0.15 -3.27
N ILE A 133 -28.12 0.78 -2.61
CA ILE A 133 -29.01 1.78 -3.23
C ILE A 133 -28.20 2.98 -3.74
N CYS A 134 -27.26 3.49 -2.94
CA CYS A 134 -26.43 4.64 -3.31
C CYS A 134 -25.48 4.31 -4.47
N VAL A 135 -24.87 3.12 -4.49
CA VAL A 135 -24.04 2.65 -5.61
C VAL A 135 -24.88 2.52 -6.87
N SER A 136 -26.06 1.90 -6.79
CA SER A 136 -26.95 1.72 -7.95
C SER A 136 -27.33 3.07 -8.56
N ARG A 137 -27.72 4.03 -7.72
CA ARG A 137 -28.03 5.40 -8.14
C ARG A 137 -26.82 6.12 -8.75
N ALA A 138 -25.63 5.91 -8.21
CA ALA A 138 -24.40 6.49 -8.76
C ALA A 138 -24.10 5.93 -10.16
N LEU A 139 -24.22 4.61 -10.34
CA LEU A 139 -23.98 3.93 -11.61
C LEU A 139 -25.01 4.30 -12.68
N GLU A 140 -26.30 4.39 -12.34
CA GLU A 140 -27.35 4.85 -13.26
C GLU A 140 -27.03 6.24 -13.80
N ARG A 141 -26.57 7.15 -12.93
CA ARG A 141 -26.23 8.52 -13.32
C ARG A 141 -25.02 8.59 -14.24
N LEU A 142 -24.00 7.76 -14.01
CA LEU A 142 -22.85 7.66 -14.90
C LEU A 142 -23.26 7.16 -16.29
N LYS A 143 -24.19 6.20 -16.35
CA LYS A 143 -24.75 5.70 -17.62
C LYS A 143 -25.56 6.76 -18.35
N SER A 144 -26.42 7.49 -17.63
CA SER A 144 -27.21 8.58 -18.22
C SER A 144 -26.34 9.72 -18.73
N ALA A 145 -25.29 10.11 -18.01
CA ALA A 145 -24.34 11.13 -18.45
C ALA A 145 -23.58 10.70 -19.72
N ALA A 146 -23.21 9.42 -19.84
CA ALA A 146 -22.55 8.89 -21.03
C ALA A 146 -23.48 8.75 -22.26
N GLY A 147 -24.80 8.74 -22.06
CA GLY A 147 -25.80 8.61 -23.13
C GLY A 147 -26.49 9.91 -23.53
N SER A 148 -26.23 11.02 -22.85
CA SER A 148 -26.98 12.29 -22.98
C SER A 148 -26.29 13.32 -23.90
N THR A 149 -25.62 12.89 -24.97
CA THR A 149 -24.99 13.81 -25.93
C THR A 149 -26.01 14.54 -26.84
N ASP A 150 -27.30 14.19 -26.80
CA ASP A 150 -28.35 14.80 -27.63
C ASP A 150 -29.68 14.94 -26.86
N SER A 151 -29.88 15.99 -26.07
CA SER A 151 -31.20 16.63 -25.88
C SER A 151 -31.11 17.94 -25.09
N ILE A 152 -31.83 18.94 -25.58
CA ILE A 152 -31.96 20.32 -25.11
C ILE A 152 -33.14 20.44 -24.13
N ASP A 153 -32.98 21.36 -23.15
CA ASP A 153 -33.98 22.03 -22.27
C ASP A 153 -34.51 21.38 -20.98
N GLU A 154 -34.07 21.92 -19.82
CA GLU A 154 -34.91 22.42 -18.70
C GLU A 154 -34.06 23.19 -17.63
N PRO A 155 -34.26 24.51 -17.42
CA PRO A 155 -33.27 25.40 -16.77
C PRO A 155 -33.36 25.54 -15.24
N SER A 156 -33.78 24.49 -14.51
CA SER A 156 -33.92 24.56 -13.03
C SER A 156 -33.05 23.58 -12.23
N LYS A 157 -32.34 22.65 -12.90
CA LYS A 157 -31.44 21.64 -12.28
C LYS A 157 -29.95 21.87 -12.54
N ASP A 158 -29.58 22.92 -13.25
CA ASP A 158 -28.21 23.10 -13.76
C ASP A 158 -27.14 23.20 -12.66
N ARG A 159 -27.49 23.75 -11.49
CA ARG A 159 -26.52 23.95 -10.40
C ARG A 159 -26.13 22.64 -9.72
N ASP A 160 -27.11 21.80 -9.37
CA ASP A 160 -26.87 20.48 -8.77
C ASP A 160 -26.19 19.50 -9.74
N VAL A 161 -26.44 19.65 -11.05
CA VAL A 161 -25.79 18.85 -12.08
C VAL A 161 -24.33 19.26 -12.23
N ALA A 162 -24.04 20.57 -12.30
CA ALA A 162 -22.68 21.09 -12.40
C ALA A 162 -21.82 20.75 -11.18
N ASP A 163 -22.32 20.93 -9.95
CA ASP A 163 -21.59 20.59 -8.72
C ASP A 163 -21.28 19.09 -8.63
N ARG A 164 -22.13 18.25 -9.23
CA ARG A 164 -21.94 16.80 -9.24
C ARG A 164 -21.00 16.32 -10.34
N GLU A 165 -21.02 16.95 -11.50
CA GLU A 165 -20.03 16.73 -12.56
C GLU A 165 -18.64 17.14 -12.08
N ALA A 166 -18.54 18.29 -11.40
CA ALA A 166 -17.32 18.73 -10.73
C ALA A 166 -16.86 17.71 -9.66
N SER A 167 -17.78 17.17 -8.85
CA SER A 167 -17.46 16.11 -7.88
C SER A 167 -16.89 14.86 -8.56
N MET A 168 -17.41 14.49 -9.73
CA MET A 168 -16.98 13.31 -10.49
C MET A 168 -15.56 13.49 -11.06
N GLU A 169 -15.27 14.67 -11.63
CA GLU A 169 -13.92 15.02 -12.08
C GLU A 169 -12.90 15.02 -10.93
N LEU A 170 -13.28 15.61 -9.78
CA LEU A 170 -12.43 15.62 -8.59
C LEU A 170 -12.16 14.21 -8.06
N ILE A 171 -13.15 13.31 -8.06
CA ILE A 171 -12.98 11.91 -7.70
C ILE A 171 -11.92 11.25 -8.61
N GLN A 172 -12.03 11.40 -9.93
CA GLN A 172 -11.07 10.79 -10.86
C GLN A 172 -9.66 11.33 -10.67
N LEU A 173 -9.53 12.65 -10.52
CA LEU A 173 -8.27 13.31 -10.26
C LEU A 173 -7.64 12.77 -8.97
N ASP A 174 -8.41 12.67 -7.90
CA ASP A 174 -7.92 12.21 -6.61
C ASP A 174 -7.53 10.73 -6.61
N ILE A 175 -8.33 9.86 -7.24
CA ILE A 175 -7.99 8.44 -7.39
C ILE A 175 -6.64 8.30 -8.12
N SER A 176 -6.39 9.10 -9.16
CA SER A 176 -5.13 9.04 -9.92
C SER A 176 -3.89 9.28 -9.05
N ARG A 177 -4.01 10.12 -8.01
CA ARG A 177 -2.94 10.45 -7.05
C ARG A 177 -3.05 9.75 -5.69
N THR A 178 -4.01 8.85 -5.50
CA THR A 178 -4.19 8.11 -4.25
C THR A 178 -3.26 6.91 -4.18
N PHE A 179 -2.21 7.01 -3.36
CA PHE A 179 -1.18 5.97 -3.20
C PHE A 179 -0.65 5.38 -4.53
N PRO A 180 -0.16 6.23 -5.46
CA PRO A 180 0.12 5.82 -6.84
C PRO A 180 1.22 4.76 -6.96
N HIS A 181 2.16 4.72 -6.02
CA HIS A 181 3.23 3.72 -5.99
C HIS A 181 2.74 2.29 -5.73
N LEU A 182 1.52 2.12 -5.20
CA LEU A 182 0.93 0.80 -5.01
C LEU A 182 0.30 0.27 -6.31
N CYS A 183 -0.07 1.15 -7.25
CA CYS A 183 -0.72 0.80 -8.52
C CYS A 183 -2.02 -0.01 -8.40
N ILE A 184 -2.66 -0.01 -7.22
CA ILE A 184 -3.86 -0.82 -6.95
C ILE A 184 -5.16 -0.02 -7.06
N PHE A 185 -5.09 1.30 -6.87
CA PHE A 185 -6.25 2.19 -6.89
C PHE A 185 -6.42 2.93 -8.21
N GLN A 186 -5.38 3.00 -9.04
CA GLN A 186 -5.43 3.68 -10.35
C GLN A 186 -6.23 2.85 -11.36
N LYS A 187 -6.61 3.46 -12.49
CA LYS A 187 -7.40 2.80 -13.53
C LYS A 187 -6.77 1.45 -13.92
N LYS A 188 -7.60 0.40 -14.00
CA LYS A 188 -7.23 -1.03 -14.17
C LYS A 188 -6.65 -1.73 -12.93
N GLY A 189 -6.50 -1.03 -11.80
CA GLY A 189 -6.12 -1.62 -10.53
C GLY A 189 -7.28 -2.36 -9.87
N PRO A 190 -7.00 -3.39 -9.03
CA PRO A 190 -8.03 -4.23 -8.42
C PRO A 190 -9.00 -3.49 -7.49
N TYR A 191 -8.61 -2.33 -6.93
CA TYR A 191 -9.44 -1.53 -6.02
C TYR A 191 -10.01 -0.27 -6.67
N TYR A 192 -9.75 -0.02 -7.96
CA TYR A 192 -10.21 1.19 -8.65
C TYR A 192 -11.73 1.32 -8.61
N ASP A 193 -12.45 0.30 -9.07
CA ASP A 193 -13.91 0.34 -9.15
C ASP A 193 -14.55 0.39 -7.76
N MET A 194 -13.95 -0.27 -6.77
CA MET A 194 -14.42 -0.25 -5.39
C MET A 194 -14.26 1.15 -4.77
N LEU A 195 -13.10 1.78 -4.93
CA LEU A 195 -12.84 3.13 -4.44
C LEU A 195 -13.76 4.15 -5.11
N HIS A 196 -13.88 4.06 -6.43
CA HIS A 196 -14.76 4.93 -7.21
C HIS A 196 -16.23 4.78 -6.79
N SER A 197 -16.71 3.55 -6.65
CA SER A 197 -18.09 3.27 -6.25
C SER A 197 -18.40 3.77 -4.85
N LEU A 198 -17.47 3.60 -3.89
CA LEU A 198 -17.64 4.10 -2.53
C LEU A 198 -17.74 5.63 -2.48
N LEU A 199 -16.84 6.33 -3.18
CA LEU A 199 -16.86 7.80 -3.24
C LEU A 199 -18.11 8.34 -3.93
N ALA A 200 -18.48 7.74 -5.07
CA ALA A 200 -19.68 8.15 -5.80
C ALA A 200 -20.96 7.85 -5.01
N ALA A 201 -21.01 6.73 -4.28
CA ALA A 201 -22.11 6.41 -3.38
C ALA A 201 -22.20 7.43 -2.23
N TYR A 202 -21.07 7.92 -1.71
CA TYR A 202 -21.07 8.94 -0.66
C TYR A 202 -21.63 10.27 -1.16
N VAL A 203 -21.25 10.71 -2.36
CA VAL A 203 -21.85 11.90 -3.00
C VAL A 203 -23.37 11.73 -3.16
N CYS A 204 -23.84 10.52 -3.47
CA CYS A 204 -25.28 10.23 -3.56
C CYS A 204 -25.98 10.23 -2.19
N TYR A 205 -25.28 9.86 -1.12
CA TYR A 205 -25.79 9.80 0.24
C TYR A 205 -25.81 11.19 0.91
N ARG A 206 -24.77 12.00 0.70
CA ARG A 206 -24.61 13.37 1.23
C ARG A 206 -24.35 14.36 0.09
N PRO A 207 -25.37 14.65 -0.75
CA PRO A 207 -25.22 15.61 -1.83
C PRO A 207 -24.94 17.03 -1.32
N ASP A 208 -25.31 17.34 -0.07
CA ASP A 208 -25.02 18.60 0.62
C ASP A 208 -23.53 18.81 0.90
N VAL A 209 -22.76 17.73 1.03
CA VAL A 209 -21.30 17.78 1.18
C VAL A 209 -20.61 17.56 -0.16
N GLY A 210 -21.17 16.68 -0.99
CA GLY A 210 -20.55 16.26 -2.24
C GLY A 210 -19.21 15.55 -2.02
N TYR A 211 -18.28 15.77 -2.95
CA TYR A 211 -16.91 15.27 -2.83
C TYR A 211 -15.95 16.42 -2.48
N VAL A 212 -15.17 16.24 -1.42
CA VAL A 212 -14.09 17.17 -1.08
C VAL A 212 -12.74 16.51 -1.32
N GLN A 213 -11.82 17.28 -1.89
CA GLN A 213 -10.47 16.82 -2.19
C GLN A 213 -9.80 16.15 -0.98
N GLY A 214 -9.19 14.99 -1.21
CA GLY A 214 -8.51 14.18 -0.20
C GLY A 214 -9.36 13.06 0.40
N MET A 215 -10.68 13.08 0.19
CA MET A 215 -11.59 12.01 0.66
C MET A 215 -11.18 10.62 0.13
N SER A 216 -10.62 10.55 -1.08
CA SER A 216 -10.12 9.31 -1.68
C SER A 216 -9.07 8.59 -0.82
N PHE A 217 -8.19 9.30 -0.11
CA PHE A 217 -7.16 8.69 0.72
C PHE A 217 -7.76 8.01 1.95
N ILE A 218 -8.77 8.64 2.56
CA ILE A 218 -9.49 8.07 3.70
C ILE A 218 -10.24 6.81 3.25
N ALA A 219 -11.00 6.91 2.14
CA ALA A 219 -11.72 5.78 1.58
C ALA A 219 -10.78 4.63 1.19
N ALA A 220 -9.65 4.92 0.57
CA ALA A 220 -8.63 3.94 0.18
C ALA A 220 -8.06 3.17 1.39
N VAL A 221 -7.79 3.85 2.50
CA VAL A 221 -7.33 3.19 3.73
C VAL A 221 -8.41 2.26 4.29
N LEU A 222 -9.68 2.65 4.24
CA LEU A 222 -10.77 1.83 4.74
C LEU A 222 -10.96 0.56 3.89
N ILE A 223 -11.04 0.68 2.56
CA ILE A 223 -11.26 -0.47 1.66
C ILE A 223 -10.09 -1.47 1.61
N LEU A 224 -8.89 -1.07 2.04
CA LEU A 224 -7.77 -2.01 2.23
C LEU A 224 -7.93 -2.91 3.45
N ASN A 225 -8.79 -2.52 4.40
CA ASN A 225 -8.90 -3.19 5.68
C ASN A 225 -10.29 -3.81 5.93
N MET A 226 -11.29 -3.53 5.08
CA MET A 226 -12.64 -4.09 5.19
C MET A 226 -13.39 -4.03 3.85
N ASP A 227 -14.49 -4.77 3.75
CA ASP A 227 -15.34 -4.80 2.56
C ASP A 227 -16.02 -3.46 2.30
N ALA A 228 -16.41 -3.21 1.04
CA ALA A 228 -16.93 -1.92 0.61
C ALA A 228 -18.15 -1.39 1.41
N PRO A 229 -19.16 -2.21 1.77
CA PRO A 229 -20.29 -1.74 2.56
C PRO A 229 -19.88 -1.29 3.97
N ASP A 230 -18.97 -2.03 4.61
CA ASP A 230 -18.44 -1.67 5.93
C ASP A 230 -17.54 -0.43 5.87
N ALA A 231 -16.73 -0.33 4.82
CA ALA A 231 -15.89 0.82 4.56
C ALA A 231 -16.75 2.07 4.36
N PHE A 232 -17.88 1.96 3.66
CA PHE A 232 -18.83 3.04 3.47
C PHE A 232 -19.46 3.50 4.80
N VAL A 233 -19.90 2.57 5.64
CA VAL A 233 -20.43 2.89 6.98
C VAL A 233 -19.38 3.61 7.81
N CYS A 234 -18.15 3.09 7.84
CA CYS A 234 -17.04 3.70 8.57
C CYS A 234 -16.69 5.08 8.03
N PHE A 235 -16.66 5.23 6.71
CA PHE A 235 -16.32 6.47 6.01
C PHE A 235 -17.32 7.57 6.35
N ALA A 236 -18.62 7.29 6.20
CA ALA A 236 -19.67 8.25 6.50
C ALA A 236 -19.71 8.66 7.97
N ASN A 237 -19.57 7.70 8.89
CA ASN A 237 -19.52 8.01 10.33
C ASN A 237 -18.26 8.81 10.70
N LEU A 238 -17.10 8.49 10.10
CA LEU A 238 -15.85 9.22 10.32
C LEU A 238 -15.97 10.68 9.87
N LEU A 239 -16.52 10.92 8.67
CA LEU A 239 -16.70 12.26 8.11
C LEU A 239 -17.77 13.07 8.84
N ASN A 240 -18.73 12.42 9.50
CA ASN A 240 -19.73 13.09 10.32
C ASN A 240 -19.21 13.55 11.71
N ARG A 241 -18.00 13.13 12.11
CA ARG A 241 -17.42 13.58 13.39
C ARG A 241 -17.12 15.09 13.37
N PRO A 242 -17.24 15.81 14.50
CA PRO A 242 -17.09 17.26 14.55
C PRO A 242 -15.80 17.78 13.94
N CYS A 243 -14.67 17.10 14.15
CA CYS A 243 -13.39 17.49 13.57
C CYS A 243 -13.41 17.42 12.04
N HIS A 244 -13.85 16.30 11.46
CA HIS A 244 -13.91 16.16 10.00
C HIS A 244 -14.97 17.07 9.40
N ARG A 245 -16.14 17.22 10.06
CA ARG A 245 -17.14 18.19 9.63
C ARG A 245 -16.61 19.61 9.61
N ALA A 246 -15.80 20.03 10.57
CA ALA A 246 -15.21 21.38 10.54
C ALA A 246 -14.25 21.59 9.35
N PHE A 247 -13.56 20.54 8.89
CA PHE A 247 -12.66 20.64 7.73
C PHE A 247 -13.36 20.43 6.37
N TYR A 248 -14.48 19.70 6.34
CA TYR A 248 -15.19 19.34 5.12
C TYR A 248 -16.52 20.09 4.91
N SER A 249 -17.05 20.76 5.94
CA SER A 249 -18.18 21.68 5.77
C SER A 249 -17.63 22.98 5.23
N LEU A 250 -18.20 23.47 4.13
CA LEU A 250 -17.78 24.67 3.39
C LEU A 250 -18.05 25.99 4.14
N ASP A 251 -18.20 25.96 5.46
CA ASP A 251 -18.29 27.18 6.30
C ASP A 251 -16.89 27.81 6.41
N GLN A 252 -16.39 28.35 5.30
CA GLN A 252 -15.51 29.49 5.38
C GLN A 252 -16.36 30.64 5.93
N PRO A 253 -16.07 31.21 7.11
CA PRO A 253 -16.68 32.47 7.46
C PRO A 253 -16.27 33.43 6.35
N LEU A 254 -17.26 34.03 5.67
CA LEU A 254 -17.02 35.17 4.81
C LEU A 254 -16.21 36.18 5.64
N VAL A 255 -14.91 36.23 5.40
CA VAL A 255 -14.05 37.30 5.85
C VAL A 255 -14.54 38.53 5.11
N SER A 256 -15.47 39.23 5.76
CA SER A 256 -15.89 40.56 5.37
C SER A 256 -14.72 41.47 5.76
N THR A 257 -13.88 41.77 4.78
CA THR A 257 -12.95 42.91 4.81
C THR A 257 -13.71 44.22 4.93
#